data_AF-A0A2A4PMA7-F1
#
_entry.id   AF-A0A2A4PMA7-F1
#
_cell.length_a   1.000
_cell.length_b   1.000
_cell.length_c   1.000
_cell.angle_alpha   90.00
_cell.angle_beta   90.00
_cell.angle_gamma   90.00
#
_symmetry.space_group_name_H-M   'P 1'
#
loop_
_entity.id
_entity.type
_entity.pdbx_description
1 polymer ?
#
loop_
_entity_poly.entity_id
_entity_poly.type
_entity_poly.pdbx_seq_one_letter_code
_entity_poly.pdbx_strand_id
1 'polypeptide(L)' 'MTDIRGHIVGVVVDSVTEVIDLKDDAIESPPDVTGSSTSMFIQGIANTNNELHILVNLDKLISEEELEHLV' A
#
# COMPACT_ATOMS: atom_id res chain seq x y z
N MET A 1 9.33 -7.04 -7.12
CA MET A 1 8.36 -8.11 -7.42
C MET A 1 7.78 -8.54 -6.08
N THR A 2 6.47 -8.73 -6.00
CA THR A 2 5.77 -9.11 -4.77
C THR A 2 4.83 -10.27 -5.06
N ASP A 3 4.65 -11.16 -4.09
CA ASP A 3 3.61 -12.19 -4.15
C ASP A 3 2.29 -11.57 -3.67
N ILE A 4 1.26 -11.66 -4.50
CA ILE A 4 -0.11 -11.26 -4.16
C ILE A 4 -0.99 -12.44 -4.49
N ARG A 5 -1.56 -13.08 -3.45
CA ARG A 5 -2.48 -14.23 -3.59
C ARG A 5 -1.92 -15.33 -4.51
N GLY A 6 -0.61 -15.63 -4.43
CA GLY A 6 0.05 -16.66 -5.24
C GLY A 6 0.41 -16.25 -6.67
N HIS A 7 0.24 -14.97 -7.02
CA HIS A 7 0.67 -14.40 -8.30
C HIS A 7 1.88 -13.49 -8.07
N ILE A 8 2.92 -13.66 -8.88
CA ILE A 8 4.08 -12.77 -8.84
C ILE A 8 3.78 -11.52 -9.67
N VAL A 9 3.71 -10.38 -9.00
CA VAL A 9 3.39 -9.09 -9.61
C VAL A 9 4.58 -8.12 -9.51
N GLY A 10 4.83 -7.38 -10.59
CA GLY A 10 5.78 -6.29 -10.62
C GLY A 10 5.09 -4.96 -10.33
N VAL A 11 5.58 -4.21 -9.35
CA VAL A 11 5.14 -2.83 -9.10
C VAL A 11 6.15 -1.88 -9.73
N VAL A 12 5.69 -0.99 -10.60
CA VAL A 12 6.51 0.06 -11.21
C VAL A 12 6.45 1.30 -10.32
N VAL A 13 7.60 1.80 -9.91
CA VAL A 13 7.76 2.99 -9.07
C VAL A 13 8.80 3.91 -9.67
N ASP A 14 8.74 5.20 -9.34
CA ASP A 14 9.72 6.19 -9.80
C ASP A 14 11.11 5.94 -9.17
N SER A 15 11.14 5.70 -7.86
CA SER A 15 12.36 5.38 -7.14
C SER A 15 12.08 4.70 -5.81
N VAL A 16 13.09 4.02 -5.27
CA VAL A 16 13.11 3.50 -3.91
C VAL A 16 14.17 4.29 -3.14
N THR A 17 13.77 4.93 -2.04
CA THR A 17 14.66 5.81 -1.28
C THR A 17 15.34 5.06 -0.15
N GLU A 18 14.56 4.53 0.80
CA GLU A 18 15.07 3.96 2.04
C GLU A 18 14.13 2.90 2.62
N VAL A 19 14.63 2.15 3.59
CA VAL A 19 13.88 1.19 4.38
C VAL A 19 13.85 1.69 5.81
N ILE A 20 12.65 1.86 6.37
CA ILE A 20 12.43 2.36 7.73
C ILE A 20 11.78 1.29 8.60
N ASP A 21 12.23 1.21 9.86
CA ASP A 21 11.57 0.38 10.87
C ASP A 21 10.47 1.20 11.54
N LEU A 22 9.21 0.80 11.34
CA LEU A 22 8.06 1.38 11.99
C LEU A 22 7.56 0.45 13.10
N LYS A 23 7.21 1.03 14.24
CA LYS A 23 6.49 0.33 15.30
C LYS A 23 4.99 0.39 15.00
N ASP A 24 4.26 -0.66 15.38
CA ASP A 24 2.81 -0.74 15.19
C ASP A 24 2.05 0.43 15.84
N ASP A 25 2.55 0.95 16.96
CA ASP A 25 1.96 2.09 17.68
C ASP A 25 2.16 3.45 16.98
N ALA A 26 3.08 3.52 16.02
CA ALA A 26 3.31 4.69 15.19
C ALA A 26 2.42 4.72 13.94
N ILE A 27 1.65 3.66 13.69
CA ILE A 27 0.73 3.56 12.55
C ILE A 27 -0.64 4.06 13.00
N GLU A 28 -1.07 5.17 12.44
CA GLU A 28 -2.39 5.72 12.63
C GLU A 28 -3.36 5.21 11.56
N SER A 29 -4.65 5.22 11.90
CA SER A 29 -5.70 4.89 10.93
C SER A 29 -5.61 5.83 9.73
N PRO A 30 -5.88 5.32 8.51
CA PRO A 30 -5.87 6.17 7.33
C PRO A 30 -6.86 7.33 7.54
N PRO A 31 -6.52 8.55 7.10
CA PRO A 31 -7.45 9.66 7.18
C PRO A 31 -8.71 9.30 6.39
N ASP A 32 -9.86 9.79 6.83
CA ASP A 32 -11.14 9.64 6.12
C ASP A 32 -11.08 10.41 4.80
N VAL A 33 -10.42 9.84 3.79
CA VAL A 33 -10.44 10.32 2.41
C VAL A 33 -11.79 9.92 1.82
N THR A 34 -12.83 10.58 2.30
CA THR A 34 -14.22 10.41 1.88
C THR A 34 -14.34 10.67 0.38
N GLY A 35 -14.56 9.62 -0.40
CA GLY A 35 -14.98 9.70 -1.80
C GLY A 35 -13.94 9.37 -2.88
N SER A 36 -12.72 8.93 -2.52
CA SER A 36 -11.72 8.50 -3.51
C SER A 36 -11.48 6.99 -3.43
N SER A 37 -11.47 6.30 -4.58
CA SER A 37 -11.06 4.90 -4.71
C SER A 37 -9.68 4.63 -4.09
N THR A 38 -8.84 5.66 -3.94
CA THR A 38 -7.52 5.61 -3.31
C THR A 38 -7.57 5.21 -1.84
N SER A 39 -8.64 5.53 -1.08
CA SER A 39 -8.71 5.17 0.34
C SER A 39 -8.79 3.65 0.56
N MET A 40 -9.30 2.91 -0.42
CA MET A 40 -9.45 1.45 -0.32
C MET A 40 -8.12 0.72 -0.20
N PHE A 41 -7.03 1.33 -0.69
CA PHE A 41 -5.70 0.72 -0.72
C PHE A 41 -4.79 1.22 0.41
N ILE A 42 -5.19 2.23 1.18
CA ILE A 42 -4.38 2.72 2.29
C ILE A 42 -4.64 1.86 3.52
N GLN A 43 -3.59 1.22 4.02
CA GLN A 43 -3.62 0.45 5.26
C GLN A 43 -3.53 1.36 6.49
N GLY A 44 -2.75 2.44 6.40
CA GLY A 44 -2.53 3.38 7.48
C GLY A 44 -1.57 4.48 7.06
N ILE A 45 -1.29 5.38 7.99
CA ILE A 45 -0.30 6.44 7.84
C ILE A 45 0.65 6.42 9.02
N ALA A 46 1.91 6.74 8.79
CA ALA A 46 2.90 6.93 9.84
C ALA A 46 3.57 8.29 9.63
N ASN A 47 3.69 9.08 10.70
CA ASN A 47 4.42 10.34 10.68
C ASN A 47 5.72 10.16 11.46
N THR A 48 6.83 10.13 10.74
CA THR A 48 8.17 9.98 11.33
C THR A 48 9.11 11.01 10.75
N ASN A 49 9.97 11.60 11.58
CA ASN A 49 10.94 12.61 11.15
C ASN A 49 10.32 13.79 10.39
N ASN A 50 9.07 14.13 10.71
CA ASN A 50 8.32 15.20 10.03
C ASN A 50 7.99 14.89 8.56
N GLU A 51 8.04 13.61 8.18
CA GLU A 51 7.64 13.06 6.89
C GLU A 51 6.42 12.13 7.05
N LEU A 52 5.52 12.17 6.07
CA LEU A 52 4.32 11.34 6.04
C LEU A 52 4.58 10.10 5.18
N HIS A 53 4.56 8.93 5.81
CA HIS A 53 4.63 7.65 5.13
C HIS A 53 3.21 7.07 5.00
N ILE A 54 2.83 6.74 3.78
CA ILE A 54 1.54 6.09 3.49
C ILE A 54 1.80 4.59 3.38
N LEU A 55 1.13 3.81 4.22
CA LEU A 55 1.19 2.36 4.15
C LEU A 55 0.14 1.89 3.14
N VAL A 56 0.58 1.20 2.10
CA VAL A 56 -0.28 0.72 1.02
C VAL A 56 -0.49 -0.79 1.14
N ASN A 57 -1.75 -1.22 1.09
CA ASN A 57 -2.14 -2.62 1.05
C ASN A 57 -2.09 -3.12 -0.41
N LEU A 58 -1.04 -3.87 -0.75
CA LEU A 58 -0.85 -4.43 -2.09
C LEU A 58 -1.91 -5.46 -2.47
N ASP A 59 -2.46 -6.22 -1.50
CA ASP A 59 -3.51 -7.21 -1.77
C ASP A 59 -4.81 -6.57 -2.27
N LYS A 60 -5.06 -5.32 -1.86
CA LYS A 60 -6.21 -4.56 -2.31
C LYS A 60 -5.95 -3.81 -3.61
N LEU A 61 -4.69 -3.59 -4.01
CA LEU A 61 -4.37 -2.84 -5.23
C LEU A 61 -4.79 -3.55 -6.51
N ILE A 62 -4.91 -4.89 -6.47
CA ILE A 62 -5.31 -5.69 -7.62
C ILE A 62 -6.73 -6.18 -7.40
N SER A 63 -7.62 -5.82 -8.31
CA SER A 63 -9.00 -6.28 -8.29
C SER A 63 -9.10 -7.77 -8.62
N GLU A 64 -10.21 -8.41 -8.24
CA GLU A 64 -10.45 -9.81 -8.58
C GLU A 64 -10.53 -10.02 -10.10
N GLU A 65 -11.08 -9.06 -10.83
CA GLU A 65 -11.14 -9.07 -12.30
C GLU A 65 -9.74 -9.04 -12.93
N GLU A 66 -8.83 -8.21 -12.41
CA GLU A 66 -7.44 -8.17 -12.89
C GLU A 66 -6.69 -9.48 -12.60
N LEU A 67 -6.97 -10.14 -11.47
CA LEU A 67 -6.43 -11.47 -11.15
C LEU A 67 -6.97 -12.57 -12.07
N GLU A 68 -8.27 -12.53 -12.39
CA GLU A 68 -8.89 -13.48 -13.32
C GLU A 68 -8.31 -13.40 -14.73
N HIS A 69 -7.72 -12.26 -15.11
CA HIS A 69 -7.09 -12.07 -16.42
C HIS A 69 -5.62 -12.53 -16.47
N LEU A 70 -5.04 -12.94 -15.33
CA LEU A 70 -3.66 -13.45 -15.24
C LEU A 70 -3.57 -14.98 -15.37
N VAL A 71 -4.70 -15.68 -15.48
CA VAL A 71 -4.82 -17.15 -15.62
C VAL A 71 -5.22 -17.60 -17.02
#